data_AF-A0A841AS75-F1
#
_entry.id   AF-A0A841AS75-F1
#
_cell.length_a   1.000
_cell.length_b   1.000
_cell.length_c   1.000
_cell.angle_alpha   90.00
_cell.angle_beta   90.00
_cell.angle_gamma   90.00
#
_symmetry.space_group_name_H-M   'P 1'
#
loop_
_entity.id
_entity.type
_entity.pdbx_description
1 polymer ?
#
loop_
_entity_poly.entity_id
_entity_poly.type
_entity_poly.pdbx_seq_one_letter_code
_entity_poly.pdbx_strand_id
1 'polypeptide(L)'
;MPYPSFLDGELELLCADKSSVDTVFASPNGQVLRAGNFRRNTFDAAVAKLRESYPELPLITPHSLRHTAASLAISSGASVLSIRRMLGHSSAAMTLDVYSDLFDDDLDAVADALDQRARNTNVGKMWANARSAKQASDSSTAGSL
;
A
#
# COMPACT_ATOMS: atom_id res chain seq x y z
N MET A 1 10.09 1.35 9.49
CA MET A 1 9.13 0.65 8.60
C MET A 1 8.02 0.11 9.48
N PRO A 2 6.75 0.42 9.21
CA PRO A 2 5.65 -0.27 9.88
C PRO A 2 5.64 -1.75 9.45
N TYR A 3 5.40 -2.65 10.39
CA TYR A 3 5.20 -4.07 10.13
C TYR A 3 3.97 -4.56 10.91
N PRO A 4 3.34 -5.67 10.49
CA PRO A 4 2.16 -6.19 11.17
C PRO A 4 2.48 -6.70 12.58
N SER A 5 1.66 -6.34 13.58
CA SER A 5 1.85 -6.71 14.98
C SER A 5 1.70 -8.21 15.25
N PHE A 6 1.12 -8.98 14.31
CA PHE A 6 1.06 -10.43 14.48
C PHE A 6 2.45 -11.08 14.50
N LEU A 7 3.47 -10.39 13.96
CA LEU A 7 4.87 -10.85 13.97
C LEU A 7 5.58 -10.58 15.29
N ASP A 8 4.98 -9.79 16.19
CA ASP A 8 5.62 -9.37 17.45
C ASP A 8 6.01 -10.60 18.27
N GLY A 9 5.12 -11.59 18.37
CA GLY A 9 5.37 -12.81 19.14
C GLY A 9 6.57 -13.61 18.62
N GLU A 10 6.67 -13.86 17.32
CA GLU A 10 7.81 -14.59 16.76
C GLU A 10 9.10 -13.76 16.81
N LEU A 11 9.03 -12.45 16.59
CA LEU A 11 10.20 -11.58 16.64
C LEU A 11 10.74 -11.44 18.06
N GLU A 12 9.88 -11.32 19.06
CA GLU A 12 10.28 -11.32 20.48
C GLU A 12 11.02 -12.60 20.84
N LEU A 13 10.50 -13.77 20.44
CA LEU A 13 11.17 -15.06 20.64
C LEU A 13 12.54 -15.12 19.95
N LEU A 14 12.66 -14.58 18.74
CA LEU A 14 13.93 -14.54 18.01
C LEU A 14 14.95 -13.56 18.60
N CYS A 15 14.48 -12.55 19.36
CA CYS A 15 15.30 -11.50 19.95
C CYS A 15 15.60 -11.70 21.44
N ALA A 16 14.94 -12.64 22.12
CA ALA A 16 14.98 -12.79 23.58
C ALA A 16 16.41 -12.83 24.16
N ASP A 17 17.34 -13.52 23.49
CA ASP A 17 18.74 -13.68 23.93
C ASP A 17 19.73 -12.83 23.11
N LYS A 18 19.24 -11.85 22.36
CA LYS A 18 20.04 -11.07 21.41
C LYS A 18 20.21 -9.64 21.88
N SER A 19 21.43 -9.12 21.73
CA SER A 19 21.70 -7.69 21.89
C SER A 19 21.26 -6.90 20.66
N SER A 20 21.16 -5.58 20.81
CA SER A 20 20.76 -4.67 19.72
C SER A 20 21.63 -4.72 18.45
N VAL A 21 22.84 -5.27 18.54
CA VAL A 21 23.77 -5.40 17.39
C VAL A 21 23.75 -6.79 16.76
N ASP A 22 23.03 -7.73 17.36
CA ASP A 22 22.97 -9.10 16.89
C ASP A 22 22.00 -9.27 15.72
N THR A 23 22.28 -10.27 14.89
CA THR A 23 21.44 -10.53 13.73
C THR A 23 20.18 -11.27 14.16
N VAL A 24 19.00 -10.69 13.92
CA VAL A 24 17.70 -11.35 14.18
C VAL A 24 17.60 -12.68 13.41
N PHE A 25 17.94 -12.68 12.13
CA PHE A 25 17.98 -13.87 11.27
C PHE A 25 19.43 -14.32 11.03
N ALA A 26 19.90 -15.27 11.83
CA ALA A 26 21.25 -15.82 11.71
C ALA A 26 21.24 -17.13 10.91
N SER A 27 22.37 -17.44 10.27
CA SER A 27 22.65 -18.79 9.79
C SER A 27 22.77 -19.75 10.99
N PRO A 28 22.75 -21.09 10.77
CA PRO A 28 22.97 -22.06 11.85
C PRO A 28 24.27 -21.84 12.64
N ASN A 29 25.25 -21.15 12.04
CA ASN A 29 26.55 -20.85 12.64
C ASN A 29 26.59 -19.46 13.30
N GLY A 30 25.44 -18.79 13.49
CA GLY A 30 25.36 -17.47 14.13
C GLY A 30 25.77 -16.28 13.24
N GLN A 31 26.13 -16.51 11.98
CA GLN A 31 26.54 -15.45 11.05
C GLN A 31 25.36 -14.85 10.30
N VAL A 32 25.60 -13.71 9.62
CA VAL A 32 24.60 -13.09 8.73
C VAL A 32 24.04 -14.10 7.74
N LEU A 33 22.71 -14.23 7.71
CA LEU A 33 22.02 -15.09 6.76
C LEU A 33 22.20 -14.56 5.34
N ARG A 34 22.89 -15.32 4.50
CA ARG A 34 23.09 -14.99 3.08
C ARG A 34 21.87 -15.43 2.28
N ALA A 35 21.24 -14.48 1.58
CA ALA A 35 20.02 -14.73 0.81
C ALA A 35 20.14 -15.91 -0.18
N GLY A 36 21.26 -16.02 -0.90
CA GLY A 36 21.49 -17.12 -1.85
C GLY A 36 21.55 -18.51 -1.19
N ASN A 37 22.22 -18.61 -0.04
CA ASN A 37 22.33 -19.87 0.70
C ASN A 37 20.99 -20.24 1.35
N PHE A 38 20.31 -19.27 1.95
CA PHE A 38 18.97 -19.47 2.52
C PHE A 38 17.97 -19.94 1.47
N ARG A 39 17.96 -19.28 0.30
CA ARG A 39 17.11 -19.63 -0.84
C ARG A 39 17.26 -21.10 -1.20
N ARG A 40 18.49 -21.51 -1.51
CA ARG A 40 18.77 -22.86 -2.00
C ARG A 40 18.59 -23.94 -0.94
N ASN A 41 19.12 -23.71 0.26
CA ASN A 41 19.26 -24.78 1.25
C ASN A 41 18.04 -24.94 2.15
N THR A 42 17.25 -23.87 2.33
CA THR A 42 16.12 -23.87 3.27
C THR A 42 14.82 -23.63 2.54
N PHE A 43 14.73 -22.54 1.76
CA PHE A 43 13.48 -22.14 1.14
C PHE A 43 13.05 -23.12 0.04
N ASP A 44 13.92 -23.42 -0.91
CA ASP A 44 13.58 -24.28 -2.05
C ASP A 44 13.30 -25.72 -1.58
N ALA A 45 14.01 -26.19 -0.55
CA ALA A 45 13.73 -27.47 0.10
C ALA A 45 12.37 -27.48 0.81
N ALA A 46 11.98 -26.39 1.48
CA ALA A 46 10.66 -26.27 2.10
C ALA A 46 9.54 -26.22 1.05
N VAL A 47 9.73 -25.49 -0.05
CA VAL A 47 8.77 -25.46 -1.17
C VAL A 47 8.65 -26.83 -1.82
N ALA A 48 9.75 -27.57 -1.99
CA ALA A 48 9.71 -28.93 -2.52
C ALA A 48 8.85 -29.85 -1.64
N LYS A 49 9.08 -29.85 -0.32
CA LYS A 49 8.25 -30.60 0.64
C LYS A 49 6.79 -30.19 0.62
N LEU A 50 6.50 -28.89 0.51
CA LEU A 50 5.12 -28.40 0.44
C LEU A 50 4.42 -28.93 -0.82
N ARG A 51 5.12 -28.96 -1.95
CA ARG A 51 4.59 -29.46 -3.23
C ARG A 51 4.37 -30.97 -3.26
N GLU A 52 4.99 -31.74 -2.37
CA GLU A 52 4.64 -33.16 -2.18
C GLU A 52 3.21 -33.31 -1.65
N SER A 53 2.78 -32.39 -0.78
CA SER A 53 1.43 -32.38 -0.20
C SER A 53 0.41 -31.62 -1.06
N TYR A 54 0.87 -30.65 -1.86
CA TYR A 54 0.04 -29.78 -2.70
C TYR A 54 0.66 -29.67 -4.11
N PRO A 55 0.49 -30.67 -4.98
CA PRO A 55 1.13 -30.74 -6.29
C PRO A 55 0.73 -29.61 -7.25
N GLU A 56 -0.47 -29.05 -7.05
CA GLU A 56 -1.04 -27.94 -7.81
C GLU A 56 -0.38 -26.59 -7.51
N LEU A 57 0.40 -26.49 -6.44
CA LEU A 57 1.05 -25.23 -6.09
C LEU A 57 2.06 -24.81 -7.16
N PRO A 58 1.99 -23.54 -7.62
CA PRO A 58 2.96 -22.99 -8.55
C PRO A 58 4.34 -22.88 -7.89
N LEU A 59 5.37 -22.60 -8.70
CA LEU A 59 6.71 -22.41 -8.18
C LEU A 59 6.78 -21.14 -7.31
N ILE A 60 6.92 -21.34 -6.00
CA ILE A 60 6.98 -20.23 -5.03
C ILE A 60 8.41 -19.68 -4.95
N THR A 61 8.53 -18.35 -4.98
CA THR A 61 9.79 -17.61 -4.89
C THR A 61 9.70 -16.49 -3.84
N PRO A 62 10.80 -16.00 -3.22
CA PRO A 62 10.74 -14.89 -2.27
C PRO A 62 10.16 -13.61 -2.88
N HIS A 63 10.67 -13.18 -4.04
CA HIS A 63 9.85 -13.17 -5.26
C HIS A 63 8.33 -12.93 -5.12
N SER A 64 7.61 -14.01 -5.40
CA SER A 64 6.16 -14.12 -5.30
C SER A 64 5.61 -13.85 -3.91
N LEU A 65 6.33 -14.18 -2.81
CA LEU A 65 5.86 -13.84 -1.46
C LEU A 65 5.78 -12.33 -1.24
N ARG A 66 6.75 -11.59 -1.77
CA ARG A 66 6.73 -10.11 -1.74
C ARG A 66 5.58 -9.56 -2.57
N HIS A 67 5.25 -10.19 -3.71
CA HIS A 67 4.04 -9.86 -4.47
C HIS A 67 2.77 -10.12 -3.67
N THR A 68 2.64 -11.28 -3.02
CA THR A 68 1.48 -11.59 -2.18
C THR A 68 1.31 -10.57 -1.06
N ALA A 69 2.39 -10.18 -0.38
CA ALA A 69 2.34 -9.14 0.65
C ALA A 69 1.90 -7.78 0.10
N ALA A 70 2.33 -7.41 -1.11
CA ALA A 70 1.87 -6.21 -1.78
C ALA A 70 0.37 -6.30 -2.14
N SER A 71 -0.09 -7.40 -2.74
CA SER A 71 -1.50 -7.62 -3.07
C SER A 71 -2.40 -7.56 -1.84
N LEU A 72 -1.99 -8.15 -0.71
CA LEU A 72 -2.73 -8.07 0.55
C LEU A 72 -2.77 -6.63 1.12
N ALA A 73 -1.69 -5.88 0.98
CA ALA A 73 -1.67 -4.47 1.39
C ALA A 73 -2.61 -3.62 0.52
N ILE A 74 -2.63 -3.82 -0.80
CA ILE A 74 -3.58 -3.13 -1.69
C ILE A 74 -5.01 -3.51 -1.34
N SER A 75 -5.30 -4.81 -1.19
CA SER A 75 -6.64 -5.31 -0.84
C SER A 75 -7.14 -4.81 0.52
N SER A 76 -6.27 -4.36 1.41
CA SER A 76 -6.67 -3.73 2.70
C SER A 76 -6.85 -2.22 2.61
N GLY A 77 -6.77 -1.64 1.40
CA GLY A 77 -6.95 -0.20 1.14
C GLY A 77 -5.70 0.63 1.43
N ALA A 78 -4.51 0.03 1.47
CA ALA A 78 -3.29 0.79 1.72
C ALA A 78 -2.95 1.71 0.53
N SER A 79 -2.68 2.99 0.82
CA SER A 79 -2.27 3.93 -0.22
C SER A 79 -0.98 3.49 -0.93
N VAL A 80 -0.86 3.85 -2.21
CA VAL A 80 0.34 3.60 -3.03
C VAL A 80 1.62 4.12 -2.36
N LEU A 81 1.54 5.25 -1.66
CA LEU A 81 2.66 5.82 -0.92
C LEU A 81 3.09 4.94 0.26
N SER A 82 2.12 4.34 0.96
CA SER A 82 2.35 3.40 2.07
C SER A 82 3.00 2.12 1.56
N ILE A 83 2.51 1.57 0.44
CA ILE A 83 3.06 0.34 -0.17
C ILE A 83 4.49 0.58 -0.66
N ARG A 84 4.74 1.70 -1.34
CA ARG A 84 6.10 2.08 -1.78
C ARG A 84 7.08 2.18 -0.61
N ARG A 85 6.64 2.74 0.53
CA ARG A 85 7.45 2.80 1.75
C ARG A 85 7.67 1.41 2.34
N MET A 86 6.64 0.57 2.41
CA MET A 86 6.72 -0.80 2.91
C MET A 86 7.68 -1.67 2.09
N LEU A 87 7.65 -1.55 0.77
CA LEU A 87 8.50 -2.34 -0.12
C LEU A 87 9.94 -1.79 -0.16
N GLY A 88 10.16 -0.49 0.03
CA GLY A 88 11.49 0.13 -0.15
C GLY A 88 11.86 0.24 -1.64
N HIS A 89 12.90 1.03 -1.96
CA HIS A 89 13.31 1.57 -3.29
C HIS A 89 13.29 0.67 -4.54
N SER A 90 12.90 -0.60 -4.46
CA SER A 90 12.44 -1.39 -5.60
C SER A 90 11.31 -0.64 -6.32
N SER A 91 11.57 -0.31 -7.58
CA SER A 91 10.73 0.52 -8.46
C SER A 91 9.23 0.40 -8.20
N ALA A 92 8.65 1.46 -7.65
CA ALA A 92 7.20 1.63 -7.56
C ALA A 92 6.52 1.51 -8.94
N ALA A 93 7.26 1.72 -10.04
CA ALA A 93 6.74 1.58 -11.40
C ALA A 93 6.44 0.12 -11.76
N MET A 94 7.25 -0.85 -11.30
CA MET A 94 6.95 -2.28 -11.55
C MET A 94 5.75 -2.75 -10.73
N THR A 95 5.54 -2.17 -9.54
CA THR A 95 4.38 -2.45 -8.69
C THR A 95 3.11 -1.80 -9.23
N LEU A 96 3.21 -0.60 -9.81
CA LEU A 96 2.05 0.06 -10.39
C LEU A 96 1.58 -0.68 -11.66
N ASP A 97 2.49 -1.02 -12.58
CA ASP A 97 2.15 -1.71 -13.85
C ASP A 97 1.47 -3.08 -13.64
N VAL A 98 1.77 -3.79 -12.55
CA VAL A 98 1.22 -5.13 -12.25
C VAL A 98 -0.11 -5.07 -11.50
N TYR A 99 -0.43 -3.94 -10.86
CA TYR A 99 -1.64 -3.81 -10.04
C TYR A 99 -2.59 -2.71 -10.53
N SER A 100 -2.33 -2.09 -11.69
CA SER A 100 -3.16 -1.06 -12.34
C SER A 100 -4.64 -1.43 -12.34
N ASP A 101 -4.98 -2.65 -12.75
CA ASP A 101 -6.37 -3.12 -12.86
C ASP A 101 -7.10 -3.13 -11.50
N LEU A 102 -6.37 -3.32 -10.40
CA LEU A 102 -6.95 -3.29 -9.05
C LEU A 102 -7.18 -1.85 -8.55
N PHE A 103 -6.50 -0.88 -9.16
CA PHE A 103 -6.68 0.54 -8.88
C PHE A 103 -7.75 1.18 -9.78
N ASP A 104 -8.07 0.61 -10.94
CA ASP A 104 -9.11 1.15 -11.82
C ASP A 104 -10.47 1.18 -11.10
N ASP A 105 -10.83 0.11 -10.38
CA ASP A 105 -12.05 0.05 -9.56
C ASP A 105 -12.04 1.08 -8.41
N ASP A 106 -10.89 1.30 -7.76
CA ASP A 106 -10.73 2.31 -6.71
C ASP A 106 -10.80 3.74 -7.28
N LEU A 107 -10.29 3.96 -8.49
CA LEU A 107 -10.32 5.26 -9.18
C LEU A 107 -11.74 5.63 -9.59
N ASP A 108 -12.54 4.68 -10.06
CA ASP A 108 -13.96 4.89 -10.33
C ASP A 108 -14.72 5.28 -9.06
N ALA A 109 -14.46 4.59 -7.94
CA ALA A 109 -15.04 4.94 -6.65
C ALA A 109 -14.62 6.33 -6.16
N VAL A 110 -13.37 6.74 -6.43
CA VAL A 110 -12.86 8.09 -6.13
C VAL A 110 -13.51 9.15 -7.03
N ALA A 111 -13.69 8.86 -8.32
CA ALA A 111 -14.36 9.74 -9.27
C ALA A 111 -15.82 9.97 -8.86
N ASP A 112 -16.53 8.91 -8.46
CA ASP A 112 -17.89 8.99 -7.94
C ASP A 112 -17.96 9.80 -6.64
N ALA A 113 -17.03 9.59 -5.71
CA ALA A 113 -16.95 10.35 -4.47
C ALA A 113 -16.63 11.84 -4.72
N LEU A 114 -15.78 12.14 -5.71
CA LEU A 114 -15.48 13.50 -6.17
C LEU A 114 -16.70 14.16 -6.80
N ASP A 115 -17.43 13.46 -7.67
CA ASP A 115 -18.63 13.98 -8.32
C ASP A 115 -19.72 14.25 -7.28
N GLN A 116 -19.93 13.34 -6.31
CA GLN A 116 -20.84 13.56 -5.19
C GLN A 116 -20.42 14.76 -4.34
N ARG A 117 -19.13 14.92 -4.02
CA ARG A 117 -18.64 16.09 -3.27
C ARG A 117 -18.77 17.38 -4.06
N ALA A 118 -18.47 17.39 -5.35
CA ALA A 118 -18.60 18.57 -6.21
C ALA A 118 -20.07 19.01 -6.31
N ARG A 119 -20.99 18.06 -6.52
CA ARG A 119 -22.45 18.31 -6.52
C ARG A 119 -22.95 18.83 -5.18
N ASN A 120 -22.49 18.25 -4.08
CA ASN A 120 -22.87 18.68 -2.72
C ASN A 120 -22.27 20.04 -2.33
N THR A 121 -21.12 20.41 -2.90
CA THR A 121 -20.49 21.71 -2.67
C THR A 121 -21.19 22.86 -3.44
N ASN A 122 -22.12 22.54 -4.35
CA ASN A 122 -22.98 23.46 -5.10
C ASN A 122 -22.38 24.85 -5.36
N VAL A 123 -21.25 24.86 -6.06
CA VAL A 123 -20.58 26.09 -6.52
C VAL A 123 -21.48 26.93 -7.43
N GLY A 124 -22.48 26.30 -8.06
CA GLY A 124 -23.53 26.98 -8.83
C GLY A 124 -24.39 27.91 -7.98
N LYS A 125 -24.79 27.51 -6.77
CA LYS A 125 -25.48 28.40 -5.81
C LYS A 125 -24.57 29.53 -5.32
N MET A 126 -23.27 29.27 -5.11
CA MET A 126 -22.31 30.33 -4.73
C MET A 126 -22.13 31.38 -5.83
N TRP A 127 -22.00 30.97 -7.09
CA TRP A 127 -21.86 31.91 -8.21
C TRP A 127 -23.16 32.65 -8.55
N ALA A 128 -24.32 31.99 -8.43
CA ALA A 128 -25.61 32.65 -8.55
C ALA A 128 -25.81 33.72 -7.47
N ASN A 129 -25.51 33.40 -6.20
CA ASN A 129 -25.61 34.35 -5.09
C ASN A 129 -24.62 35.51 -5.21
N ALA A 130 -23.38 35.25 -5.67
CA ALA A 130 -22.39 36.31 -5.87
C ALA A 130 -22.79 37.30 -6.98
N ARG A 131 -23.47 36.82 -8.04
CA ARG A 131 -23.98 37.66 -9.13
C ARG A 131 -25.19 38.49 -8.70
N SER A 132 -26.08 37.91 -7.89
CA SER A 132 -27.20 38.62 -7.27
C SER A 132 -26.74 39.69 -6.26
N ALA A 133 -25.68 39.43 -5.48
CA ALA A 133 -25.11 40.40 -4.56
C ALA A 133 -24.48 41.62 -5.28
N LYS A 134 -23.86 41.40 -6.45
CA LYS A 134 -23.28 42.48 -7.26
C LYS A 134 -24.35 43.32 -7.99
N GLN A 135 -25.46 42.72 -8.41
CA GLN A 135 -26.60 43.48 -8.96
C GLN A 135 -27.33 44.34 -7.90
N ALA A 136 -27.32 43.92 -6.64
CA ALA A 136 -27.90 44.70 -5.53
C ALA A 136 -27.02 45.90 -5.10
N SER A 137 -25.70 45.83 -5.25
CA SER A 137 -24.81 46.97 -4.97
C SER A 137 -24.85 48.04 -6.05
N ASP A 138 -24.98 47.64 -7.32
CA ASP A 138 -24.97 48.56 -8.46
C ASP A 138 -26.28 49.37 -8.57
N SER A 139 -27.41 48.84 -8.07
CA SER A 139 -28.70 49.55 -8.07
C SER A 139 -28.86 50.58 -6.95
N SER A 140 -28.05 50.52 -5.90
CA SER A 140 -28.09 51.48 -4.78
C SER A 140 -27.35 52.80 -5.05
N THR A 141 -26.54 52.88 -6.11
CA THR A 141 -25.74 54.08 -6.42
C THR A 141 -26.42 55.03 -7.43
N ALA A 142 -27.52 54.60 -8.06
CA ALA A 142 -28.22 55.37 -9.09
C ALA A 142 -29.40 56.24 -8.58
N GLY A 143 -29.63 56.30 -7.26
CA GLY A 143 -30.82 56.92 -6.66
C GLY A 143 -30.60 58.22 -5.87
N SER A 144 -29.46 58.88 -6.00
CA SER A 144 -29.19 60.12 -5.25
C SER A 144 -28.46 61.14 -6.12
N LEU A 145 -29.21 61.87 -6.95
CA LEU A 145 -28.93 63.25 -7.40
C LEU A 145 -30.23 63.87 -7.94
#